data_AF-A0A2N4YM44-F1
#
_entry.id   AF-A0A2N4YM44-F1
#
_cell.length_a   1.000
_cell.length_b   1.000
_cell.length_c   1.000
_cell.angle_alpha   90.00
_cell.angle_beta   90.00
_cell.angle_gamma   90.00
#
_symmetry.space_group_name_H-M   'P 1'
#
loop_
_entity.id
_entity.type
_entity.pdbx_description
1 polymer ?
#
loop_
_entity_poly.entity_id
_entity_poly.type
_entity_poly.pdbx_seq_one_letter_code
_entity_poly.pdbx_strand_id
1 'polypeptide(L)'
;MLVNPIRVQSLRDEIGAEAFPDVLALFLEESAQVVARLRAMDDPVAMAADLHFLKGSALTMGLEDLADCCRRVEQGQSFDPAALADLFARSRAALARLEVAMA
;
A
#
# COMPACT_ATOMS: atom_id res chain seq x y z
N MET A 1 0.30 0.47 12.83
CA MET A 1 1.70 0.04 12.61
C MET A 1 1.93 0.09 11.11
N LEU A 2 3.01 0.69 10.61
CA LEU A 2 3.12 0.98 9.17
C LEU A 2 3.09 -0.28 8.30
N VAL A 3 3.68 -1.38 8.79
CA VAL A 3 3.76 -2.66 8.10
C VAL A 3 3.60 -3.79 9.12
N ASN A 4 2.78 -4.79 8.81
CA ASN A 4 2.62 -6.01 9.58
C ASN A 4 3.64 -7.07 9.16
N PRO A 5 4.69 -7.32 9.98
CA PRO A 5 5.75 -8.25 9.60
C PRO A 5 5.26 -9.70 9.55
N ILE A 6 4.24 -10.06 10.35
CA ILE A 6 3.66 -11.41 10.33
C ILE A 6 2.97 -11.63 8.99
N ARG A 7 2.16 -10.66 8.52
CA ARG A 7 1.49 -10.77 7.22
C ARG A 7 2.49 -10.82 6.07
N VAL A 8 3.55 -9.99 6.13
CA VAL A 8 4.61 -9.99 5.10
C VAL A 8 5.32 -11.34 5.05
N GLN A 9 5.66 -11.93 6.21
CA GLN A 9 6.28 -13.25 6.27
C GLN A 9 5.35 -14.34 5.74
N SER A 10 4.07 -14.36 6.16
CA SER A 10 3.10 -15.32 5.65
C SER A 10 2.94 -15.23 4.13
N LEU A 11 2.89 -14.01 3.59
CA LEU A 11 2.82 -13.81 2.14
C LEU A 11 4.07 -14.34 1.42
N ARG A 12 5.25 -14.09 1.98
CA ARG A 12 6.51 -14.66 1.46
C ARG A 12 6.51 -16.19 1.50
N ASP A 13 5.98 -16.79 2.55
CA ASP A 13 5.88 -18.26 2.68
C ASP A 13 4.84 -18.85 1.71
N GLU A 14 3.74 -18.14 1.45
CA GLU A 14 2.68 -18.53 0.51
C GLU A 14 3.16 -18.52 -0.96
N ILE A 15 3.91 -17.49 -1.37
CA ILE A 15 4.35 -17.30 -2.76
C ILE A 15 5.73 -17.94 -3.01
N GLY A 16 6.53 -18.08 -1.96
CA GLY A 16 7.92 -18.54 -2.01
C GLY A 16 8.92 -17.38 -2.01
N ALA A 17 10.05 -17.60 -1.32
CA ALA A 17 11.08 -16.58 -1.12
C ALA A 17 11.72 -16.06 -2.42
N GLU A 18 11.80 -16.88 -3.46
CA GLU A 18 12.38 -16.50 -4.75
C GLU A 18 11.46 -15.61 -5.58
N ALA A 19 10.13 -15.82 -5.49
CA ALA A 19 9.14 -15.07 -6.25
C ALA A 19 8.65 -13.80 -5.52
N PHE A 20 8.82 -13.75 -4.19
CA PHE A 20 8.36 -12.64 -3.37
C PHE A 20 8.90 -11.26 -3.79
N PRO A 21 10.21 -11.08 -4.11
CA PRO A 21 10.74 -9.78 -4.54
C PRO A 21 10.09 -9.25 -5.82
N ASP A 22 9.80 -10.13 -6.78
CA ASP A 22 9.16 -9.74 -8.05
C ASP A 22 7.71 -9.29 -7.82
N VAL A 23 6.97 -10.02 -6.97
CA VAL A 23 5.60 -9.65 -6.60
C VAL A 23 5.58 -8.33 -5.82
N LEU A 24 6.54 -8.13 -4.92
CA LEU A 24 6.68 -6.89 -4.18
C LEU A 24 6.99 -5.70 -5.09
N ALA A 25 7.90 -5.87 -6.05
CA ALA A 25 8.24 -4.82 -7.02
C ALA A 25 7.02 -4.41 -7.85
N LEU A 26 6.26 -5.38 -8.37
CA LEU A 26 5.03 -5.12 -9.14
C LEU A 26 4.00 -4.35 -8.30
N PHE A 27 3.75 -4.81 -7.07
CA PHE A 27 2.84 -4.12 -6.15
C PHE A 27 3.26 -2.67 -5.90
N LEU A 28 4.55 -2.42 -5.66
CA LEU A 28 5.07 -1.10 -5.36
C LEU A 28 4.95 -0.16 -6.57
N GLU A 29 5.17 -0.68 -7.77
CA GLU A 29 5.01 0.07 -9.01
C GLU A 29 3.54 0.45 -9.24
N GLU A 30 2.62 -0.51 -9.19
CA GLU A 30 1.19 -0.27 -9.40
C GLU A 30 0.62 0.69 -8.35
N SER A 31 0.98 0.49 -7.07
CA SER A 31 0.55 1.36 -5.99
C SER A 31 1.10 2.78 -6.14
N ALA A 32 2.34 2.94 -6.61
CA ALA A 32 2.91 4.27 -6.87
C ALA A 32 2.16 5.00 -7.98
N GLN A 33 1.76 4.29 -9.06
CA GLN A 33 0.95 4.88 -10.12
C GLN A 33 -0.42 5.33 -9.61
N VAL A 34 -1.08 4.52 -8.78
CA VAL A 34 -2.38 4.86 -8.18
C VAL A 34 -2.27 6.07 -7.26
N VAL A 35 -1.25 6.11 -6.40
CA VAL A 35 -0.99 7.26 -5.53
C VAL A 35 -0.73 8.53 -6.34
N ALA A 36 0.01 8.43 -7.45
CA ALA A 36 0.25 9.56 -8.33
C ALA A 36 -1.05 10.07 -8.99
N ARG A 37 -1.94 9.16 -9.43
CA ARG A 37 -3.26 9.53 -9.95
C ARG A 37 -4.13 10.21 -8.89
N LEU A 38 -4.21 9.64 -7.68
CA LEU A 38 -4.98 10.21 -6.57
C LEU A 38 -4.51 11.63 -6.20
N ARG A 39 -3.22 11.96 -6.35
CA ARG A 39 -2.71 13.33 -6.15
C ARG A 39 -3.14 14.33 -7.22
N ALA A 40 -3.51 13.85 -8.41
CA ALA A 40 -3.89 14.68 -9.55
C ALA A 40 -5.41 14.78 -9.75
N MET A 41 -6.20 14.08 -8.93
CA MET A 41 -7.66 14.07 -9.02
C MET A 41 -8.29 14.99 -7.98
N ASP A 42 -9.33 15.70 -8.41
CA ASP A 42 -10.19 16.51 -7.53
C ASP A 42 -11.61 15.94 -7.39
N ASP A 43 -11.96 14.88 -8.14
CA ASP A 43 -13.29 14.25 -8.13
C ASP A 43 -13.35 13.06 -7.16
N PRO A 44 -14.06 13.17 -6.01
CA PRO A 44 -14.17 12.09 -5.04
C PRO A 44 -14.78 10.79 -5.59
N VAL A 45 -15.64 10.88 -6.61
CA VAL A 45 -16.27 9.70 -7.22
C VAL A 45 -15.24 8.92 -8.03
N ALA A 46 -14.40 9.61 -8.80
CA ALA A 46 -13.32 8.99 -9.56
C ALA A 46 -12.25 8.38 -8.63
N MET A 47 -12.00 9.00 -7.48
CA MET A 47 -11.01 8.53 -6.50
C MET A 47 -11.42 7.25 -5.78
N ALA A 48 -12.72 6.97 -5.66
CA ALA A 48 -13.22 5.81 -4.91
C ALA A 48 -12.67 4.48 -5.42
N ALA A 49 -12.58 4.29 -6.74
CA ALA A 49 -12.04 3.08 -7.33
C ALA A 49 -10.53 2.91 -7.07
N ASP A 50 -9.77 4.00 -7.19
CA ASP A 50 -8.33 4.00 -6.94
C ASP A 50 -8.00 3.79 -5.44
N LEU A 51 -8.79 4.38 -4.53
CA LEU A 51 -8.70 4.13 -3.09
C LEU A 51 -9.03 2.68 -2.74
N HIS A 52 -10.05 2.11 -3.38
CA HIS A 52 -10.44 0.71 -3.17
C HIS A 52 -9.34 -0.25 -3.60
N PHE A 53 -8.76 -0.02 -4.78
CA PHE A 53 -7.62 -0.77 -5.27
C PHE A 53 -6.44 -0.66 -4.31
N LEU A 54 -6.03 0.57 -3.96
CA LEU A 54 -4.88 0.81 -3.10
C LEU A 54 -5.04 0.16 -1.72
N LYS A 55 -6.25 0.18 -1.16
CA LYS A 55 -6.58 -0.53 0.09
C LYS A 55 -6.37 -2.04 -0.05
N GLY A 56 -6.92 -2.65 -1.10
CA GLY A 56 -6.80 -4.09 -1.33
C GLY A 56 -5.34 -4.50 -1.47
N SER A 57 -4.58 -3.77 -2.29
CA SER A 57 -3.16 -4.00 -2.50
C SER A 57 -2.36 -3.82 -1.19
N ALA A 58 -2.66 -2.77 -0.40
CA ALA A 58 -2.04 -2.52 0.88
C ALA A 58 -2.30 -3.65 1.90
N LEU A 59 -3.52 -4.18 1.97
CA LEU A 59 -3.87 -5.31 2.85
C LEU A 59 -3.11 -6.58 2.47
N THR A 60 -3.00 -6.88 1.18
CA THR A 60 -2.26 -8.04 0.68
C THR A 60 -0.82 -8.01 1.19
N MET A 61 -0.16 -6.85 1.11
CA MET A 61 1.25 -6.65 1.49
C MET A 61 1.45 -6.30 2.97
N GLY A 62 0.40 -6.27 3.77
CA GLY A 62 0.49 -5.94 5.21
C GLY A 62 0.75 -4.47 5.52
N LEU A 63 0.51 -3.53 4.61
CA LEU A 63 0.62 -2.08 4.85
C LEU A 63 -0.60 -1.54 5.61
N GLU A 64 -0.75 -1.94 6.88
CA GLU A 64 -1.96 -1.71 7.68
C GLU A 64 -2.37 -0.23 7.78
N ASP A 65 -1.45 0.67 8.12
CA ASP A 65 -1.78 2.10 8.27
C ASP A 65 -2.26 2.70 6.93
N LEU A 66 -1.71 2.24 5.79
CA LEU A 66 -2.13 2.69 4.46
C LEU A 66 -3.52 2.15 4.10
N ALA A 67 -3.77 0.88 4.36
CA ALA A 67 -5.09 0.26 4.17
C ALA A 67 -6.17 0.94 5.04
N ASP A 68 -5.85 1.24 6.29
CA ASP A 68 -6.73 1.93 7.23
C ASP A 68 -7.01 3.36 6.80
N CYS A 69 -6.00 4.07 6.26
CA CYS A 69 -6.20 5.39 5.67
C CYS A 69 -7.20 5.31 4.51
N CYS A 70 -6.97 4.42 3.53
CA CYS A 70 -7.86 4.25 2.38
C CYS A 70 -9.29 3.89 2.80
N ARG A 71 -9.46 2.97 3.77
CA ARG A 71 -10.77 2.59 4.32
C ARG A 71 -11.52 3.79 4.92
N ARG A 72 -10.82 4.66 5.66
CA ARG A 72 -11.43 5.86 6.24
C ARG A 72 -11.92 6.82 5.16
N VAL A 73 -11.16 6.98 4.08
CA VAL A 73 -11.57 7.83 2.95
C VAL A 73 -12.79 7.25 2.23
N GLU A 74 -12.80 5.94 1.95
CA GLU A 74 -13.97 5.28 1.36
C GLU A 74 -15.24 5.43 2.20
N GLN A 75 -15.10 5.56 3.52
CA GLN A 75 -16.21 5.81 4.46
C GLN A 75 -16.64 7.29 4.53
N GLY A 76 -16.09 8.14 3.66
CA GLY A 76 -16.44 9.55 3.56
C GLY A 76 -15.64 10.49 4.46
N GLN A 77 -14.55 10.02 5.08
CA GLN A 77 -13.65 10.94 5.77
C GLN A 77 -12.83 11.74 4.76
N SER A 78 -12.67 13.04 5.02
CA SER A 78 -11.76 13.86 4.22
C SER A 78 -10.32 13.36 4.38
N PHE A 79 -9.54 13.53 3.32
CA PHE A 79 -8.13 13.22 3.33
C PHE A 79 -7.37 14.18 2.46
N ASP A 80 -6.06 14.25 2.72
CA ASP A 80 -5.11 14.98 1.89
C ASP A 80 -4.36 13.98 1.00
N PRO A 81 -4.48 14.07 -0.34
CA PRO A 81 -3.71 13.24 -1.26
C PRO A 81 -2.19 13.33 -1.07
N ALA A 82 -1.67 14.47 -0.64
CA ALA A 82 -0.24 14.60 -0.32
C ALA A 82 0.12 13.78 0.94
N ALA A 83 -0.68 13.86 1.99
CA ALA A 83 -0.50 13.05 3.20
C ALA A 83 -0.61 11.54 2.93
N LEU A 84 -1.51 11.11 2.04
CA LEU A 84 -1.60 9.71 1.61
C LEU A 84 -0.32 9.27 0.89
N ALA A 85 0.20 10.11 0.00
CA ALA A 85 1.44 9.82 -0.71
C ALA A 85 2.65 9.73 0.23
N ASP A 86 2.74 10.60 1.24
CA ASP A 86 3.78 10.56 2.26
C ASP A 86 3.65 9.31 3.15
N LEU A 87 2.41 8.88 3.45
CA LEU A 87 2.16 7.62 4.13
C LEU A 87 2.64 6.43 3.29
N PHE A 88 2.29 6.38 2.02
CA PHE A 88 2.76 5.34 1.10
C PHE A 88 4.29 5.30 1.02
N ALA A 89 4.97 6.45 0.90
CA ALA A 89 6.43 6.52 0.86
C ALA A 89 7.08 5.95 2.14
N ARG A 90 6.51 6.26 3.31
CA ARG A 90 6.97 5.71 4.60
C ARG A 90 6.72 4.21 4.72
N SER A 91 5.54 3.75 4.31
CA SER A 91 5.17 2.33 4.28
C SER A 91 6.10 1.53 3.37
N ARG A 92 6.41 2.02 2.16
CA ARG A 92 7.39 1.41 1.24
C ARG A 92 8.77 1.30 1.89
N ALA A 93 9.25 2.38 2.51
CA ALA A 93 10.56 2.36 3.16
C ALA A 93 10.61 1.41 4.36
N ALA A 94 9.51 1.24 5.09
CA ALA A 94 9.42 0.27 6.17
C ALA A 94 9.39 -1.18 5.64
N LEU A 95 8.65 -1.43 4.57
CA LEU A 95 8.56 -2.74 3.93
C LEU A 95 9.91 -3.19 3.36
N ALA A 96 10.65 -2.30 2.69
CA ALA A 96 11.99 -2.59 2.18
C ALA A 96 12.98 -2.96 3.31
N ARG A 97 12.88 -2.31 4.49
CA ARG A 97 13.71 -2.67 5.65
C ARG A 97 13.37 -4.05 6.19
N LEU A 98 12.08 -4.41 6.21
CA LEU A 98 11.65 -5.74 6.63
C LEU A 98 12.11 -6.81 5.64
N GLU A 99 11.96 -6.58 4.34
CA GLU A 99 12.43 -7.48 3.29
C GLU A 99 13.93 -7.81 3.46
N VAL A 100 14.77 -6.78 3.65
CA VAL A 100 16.21 -6.96 3.90
C VAL A 100 16.48 -7.72 5.19
N ALA A 101 15.66 -7.54 6.23
CA ALA A 101 15.82 -8.25 7.50
C ALA A 101 15.35 -9.73 7.46
N MET A 102 14.54 -10.11 6.47
CA MET A 102 14.03 -11.47 6.25
C MET A 102 14.81 -12.25 5.17
N ALA A 103 15.72 -11.59 4.46
CA ALA A 103 16.62 -12.19 3.48
C ALA A 103 17.81 -12.87 4.18
#